data_AF-A0A6V7W6G7-F1
#
_entry.id   AF-A0A6V7W6G7-F1
#
_cell.length_a   1.000
_cell.length_b   1.000
_cell.length_c   1.000
_cell.angle_alpha   90.00
_cell.angle_beta   90.00
_cell.angle_gamma   90.00
#
_symmetry.space_group_name_H-M   'P 1'
#
loop_
_entity.id
_entity.type
_entity.pdbx_description
1 polymer ?
#
loop_
_entity_poly.entity_id
_entity_poly.type
_entity_poly.pdbx_seq_one_letter_code
_entity_poly.pdbx_strand_id
1 'polypeptide(L)'
;MSTKQKTKQRDLSSDSSKSGSSKNDSSVGDVKDTSPASDKVFNKYGMAAEIVNTVLKEILAELKVDAEVGQLCSRGDARILELTSNLFKREKNVQKGIAMPTCISIDNCVCHFSPLRSEPPVLLKEGQVVKVDLGAHVDGYIATAAHTVVIGANRDNKVTGKKANVIVSAYNVMEMVLRMLKPEKNFKNVEISEKMGKLAKIYETTPIENMLSHNIERFKPVGDKQIIQNPGDEQKSKSEKCTFETFEVYTIDVLISTGEGKSKTLDARTTIFKKTDDMVYNLKLKASRSFFHEAQQKFGSMPFSIRDFEDEKVAKVGSTECAKHDLMQPYPVLYEKEGDFVAQFKCTAIIMPNGIYKITGIPLDNAILKCDVKIDNNEFLGLLNEPLKPKKKKGGGGEKEKEINNKEAENNLVKEKKKEEVEKNVETKKEEKKENKGEKLEVKKEMPKKKNVENKQKKKEG
;
A
#
# COMPACT_ATOMS: atom_id res chain seq x y z
N MET A 1 -75.55 -12.43 -34.90
CA MET A 1 -74.62 -13.36 -35.57
C MET A 1 -73.51 -13.66 -34.56
N SER A 2 -73.67 -14.63 -33.64
CA SER A 2 -73.30 -16.07 -33.77
C SER A 2 -71.98 -16.24 -34.54
N THR A 3 -70.92 -16.88 -34.01
CA THR A 3 -70.96 -18.22 -33.38
C THR A 3 -69.78 -18.43 -32.41
N LYS A 4 -70.07 -19.06 -31.26
CA LYS A 4 -69.13 -19.66 -30.31
C LYS A 4 -68.68 -21.05 -30.79
N GLN A 5 -67.51 -21.53 -30.38
CA GLN A 5 -67.39 -22.94 -29.95
C GLN A 5 -66.26 -23.16 -28.92
N LYS A 6 -66.69 -23.55 -27.71
CA LYS A 6 -65.96 -24.40 -26.74
C LYS A 6 -65.87 -25.82 -27.35
N THR A 7 -65.05 -26.81 -26.96
CA THR A 7 -64.66 -27.33 -25.63
C THR A 7 -63.87 -28.64 -25.91
N LYS A 8 -62.90 -29.04 -25.08
CA LYS A 8 -62.93 -30.27 -24.23
C LYS A 8 -61.54 -30.70 -23.76
N GLN A 9 -61.47 -30.83 -22.45
CA GLN A 9 -60.47 -31.52 -21.64
C GLN A 9 -60.85 -33.01 -21.56
N ARG A 10 -59.85 -33.90 -21.48
CA ARG A 10 -59.96 -35.20 -20.77
C ARG A 10 -58.56 -35.77 -20.49
N ASP A 11 -58.34 -36.03 -19.21
CA ASP A 11 -57.21 -36.72 -18.58
C ASP A 11 -57.11 -38.19 -18.99
N LEU A 12 -55.92 -38.78 -18.82
CA LEU A 12 -55.70 -40.14 -18.28
C LEU A 12 -54.24 -40.28 -17.77
N SER A 13 -54.12 -40.51 -16.46
CA SER A 13 -53.03 -41.18 -15.73
C SER A 13 -52.77 -42.58 -16.31
N SER A 14 -51.67 -43.32 -16.14
CA SER A 14 -50.54 -43.43 -15.20
C SER A 14 -49.54 -44.43 -15.82
N ASP A 15 -48.24 -44.39 -15.52
CA ASP A 15 -47.50 -45.47 -14.83
C ASP A 15 -45.98 -45.20 -14.79
N SER A 16 -45.39 -45.71 -13.73
CA SER A 16 -44.06 -45.63 -13.17
C SER A 16 -42.93 -46.31 -13.98
N SER A 17 -41.69 -45.84 -13.81
CA SER A 17 -40.58 -46.57 -13.14
C SER A 17 -39.15 -46.25 -13.63
N LYS A 18 -38.23 -46.20 -12.64
CA LYS A 18 -36.78 -46.47 -12.66
C LYS A 18 -35.78 -45.44 -13.23
N SER A 19 -35.38 -44.55 -12.31
CA SER A 19 -34.00 -44.34 -11.83
C SER A 19 -32.82 -44.86 -12.70
N GLY A 20 -32.14 -43.94 -13.37
CA GLY A 20 -30.75 -44.08 -13.81
C GLY A 20 -29.85 -43.10 -13.05
N SER A 21 -29.07 -43.62 -12.11
CA SER A 21 -28.07 -42.89 -11.33
C SER A 21 -26.96 -42.36 -12.23
N SER A 22 -26.84 -41.04 -12.36
CA SER A 22 -25.57 -40.38 -12.66
C SER A 22 -25.20 -39.53 -11.46
N LYS A 23 -24.18 -39.97 -10.72
CA LYS A 23 -23.58 -39.27 -9.60
C LYS A 23 -23.06 -37.92 -10.11
N ASN A 24 -23.81 -36.85 -9.86
CA ASN A 24 -23.22 -35.52 -9.79
C ASN A 24 -22.38 -35.51 -8.52
N ASP A 25 -21.07 -35.60 -8.72
CA ASP A 25 -20.07 -35.29 -7.72
C ASP A 25 -20.19 -33.80 -7.41
N SER A 26 -21.08 -33.46 -6.47
CA SER A 26 -21.14 -32.15 -5.86
C SER A 26 -19.94 -32.04 -4.93
N SER A 27 -18.76 -31.77 -5.51
CA SER A 27 -17.69 -31.12 -4.76
C SER A 27 -18.25 -29.77 -4.34
N VAL A 28 -18.77 -29.71 -3.11
CA VAL A 28 -18.98 -28.47 -2.37
C VAL A 28 -17.63 -27.77 -2.41
N GLY A 29 -17.48 -26.80 -3.31
CA GLY A 29 -16.26 -26.03 -3.41
C GLY A 29 -16.07 -25.35 -2.08
N ASP A 30 -15.00 -25.72 -1.36
CA ASP A 30 -14.59 -25.05 -0.14
C ASP A 30 -14.61 -23.55 -0.38
N VAL A 31 -15.57 -22.84 0.22
CA VAL A 31 -15.54 -21.38 0.30
C VAL A 31 -14.32 -21.08 1.18
N LYS A 32 -13.16 -20.90 0.54
CA LYS A 32 -11.91 -20.61 1.25
C LYS A 32 -12.15 -19.34 2.05
N ASP A 33 -12.08 -19.46 3.37
CA ASP A 33 -12.09 -18.33 4.28
C ASP A 33 -11.03 -17.32 3.83
N THR A 34 -11.49 -16.15 3.39
CA THR A 34 -10.65 -15.05 2.92
C THR A 34 -10.29 -14.09 4.04
N SER A 35 -10.72 -14.35 5.27
CA SER A 35 -10.49 -13.45 6.40
C SER A 35 -9.14 -13.69 7.09
N PRO A 36 -8.61 -12.69 7.82
CA PRO A 36 -7.46 -12.82 8.71
C PRO A 36 -7.60 -13.82 9.86
N ALA A 37 -8.75 -14.50 10.02
CA ALA A 37 -8.85 -15.65 10.93
C ALA A 37 -7.91 -16.79 10.51
N SER A 38 -7.61 -16.89 9.22
CA SER A 38 -6.60 -17.79 8.69
C SER A 38 -5.20 -17.20 8.81
N ASP A 39 -4.26 -17.94 9.40
CA ASP A 39 -2.83 -17.58 9.44
C ASP A 39 -2.26 -17.28 8.04
N LYS A 40 -2.74 -18.02 7.01
CA LYS A 40 -2.30 -17.80 5.63
C LYS A 40 -2.69 -16.41 5.12
N VAL A 41 -3.91 -15.97 5.45
CA VAL A 41 -4.41 -14.64 5.06
C VAL A 41 -3.71 -13.56 5.88
N PHE A 42 -3.64 -13.74 7.20
CA PHE A 42 -2.93 -12.82 8.09
C PHE A 42 -1.48 -12.59 7.63
N ASN A 43 -0.77 -13.67 7.28
CA ASN A 43 0.60 -13.59 6.76
C ASN A 43 0.69 -12.84 5.42
N LYS A 44 -0.27 -12.99 4.51
CA LYS A 44 -0.27 -12.24 3.24
C LYS A 44 -0.45 -10.73 3.45
N TYR A 45 -1.33 -10.33 4.37
CA TYR A 45 -1.41 -8.93 4.82
C TYR A 45 -0.08 -8.47 5.43
N GLY A 46 0.53 -9.29 6.28
CA GLY A 46 1.84 -9.01 6.89
C GLY A 46 2.95 -8.80 5.84
N MET A 47 3.02 -9.65 4.82
CA MET A 47 3.99 -9.53 3.73
C MET A 47 3.77 -8.26 2.90
N ALA A 48 2.52 -7.92 2.56
CA ALA A 48 2.21 -6.67 1.88
C ALA A 48 2.60 -5.46 2.74
N ALA A 49 2.32 -5.52 4.04
CA ALA A 49 2.64 -4.46 4.99
C ALA A 49 4.16 -4.25 5.18
N GLU A 50 4.94 -5.32 5.22
CA GLU A 50 6.41 -5.25 5.30
C GLU A 50 6.99 -4.53 4.09
N ILE A 51 6.50 -4.83 2.89
CA ILE A 51 6.90 -4.15 1.64
C ILE A 51 6.56 -2.66 1.73
N VAL A 52 5.32 -2.32 2.08
CA VAL A 52 4.85 -0.93 2.22
C VAL A 52 5.70 -0.14 3.20
N ASN A 53 5.94 -0.69 4.40
CA ASN A 53 6.74 -0.02 5.43
C ASN A 53 8.20 0.16 5.00
N THR A 54 8.75 -0.82 4.26
CA THR A 54 10.11 -0.73 3.74
C THR A 54 10.22 0.38 2.70
N VAL A 55 9.37 0.35 1.67
CA VAL A 55 9.39 1.35 0.59
C VAL A 55 9.08 2.74 1.13
N LEU A 56 8.11 2.88 2.03
CA LEU A 56 7.78 4.18 2.64
C LEU A 56 8.99 4.77 3.39
N LYS A 57 9.73 3.96 4.17
CA LYS A 57 10.96 4.42 4.84
C LYS A 57 12.04 4.84 3.84
N GLU A 58 12.25 4.05 2.80
CA GLU A 58 13.23 4.34 1.74
C GLU A 58 12.89 5.67 1.04
N ILE A 59 11.63 5.88 0.63
CA ILE A 59 11.20 7.13 -0.03
C ILE A 59 11.28 8.33 0.92
N LEU A 60 10.86 8.20 2.18
CA LEU A 60 10.98 9.28 3.16
C LEU A 60 12.44 9.72 3.38
N ALA A 61 13.39 8.79 3.34
CA ALA A 61 14.82 9.10 3.47
C ALA A 61 15.40 9.85 2.25
N GLU A 62 14.70 9.83 1.11
CA GLU A 62 15.10 10.52 -0.11
C GLU A 62 14.42 11.88 -0.30
N LEU A 63 13.49 12.26 0.60
CA LEU A 63 12.85 13.58 0.59
C LEU A 63 13.82 14.66 1.07
N LYS A 64 14.47 15.32 0.12
CA LYS A 64 15.41 16.42 0.33
C LYS A 64 15.19 17.54 -0.67
N VAL A 65 15.75 18.71 -0.40
CA VAL A 65 15.76 19.84 -1.33
C VAL A 65 16.29 19.39 -2.70
N ASP A 66 15.64 19.88 -3.76
CA ASP A 66 15.90 19.58 -5.17
C ASP A 66 15.62 18.13 -5.61
N ALA A 67 15.10 17.26 -4.74
CA ALA A 67 14.62 15.96 -5.18
C ALA A 67 13.39 16.12 -6.07
N GLU A 68 13.37 15.42 -7.20
CA GLU A 68 12.27 15.48 -8.16
C GLU A 68 11.15 14.50 -7.76
N VAL A 69 9.95 15.04 -7.60
CA VAL A 69 8.75 14.28 -7.19
C VAL A 69 8.43 13.14 -8.15
N GLY A 70 8.44 13.37 -9.47
CA GLY A 70 8.12 12.35 -10.46
C GLY A 70 9.08 11.15 -10.43
N GLN A 71 10.37 11.41 -10.20
CA GLN A 71 11.39 10.37 -10.03
C GLN A 71 11.18 9.57 -8.75
N LEU A 72 10.89 10.25 -7.63
CA LEU A 72 10.60 9.58 -6.36
C LEU A 72 9.36 8.68 -6.44
N CYS A 73 8.28 9.15 -7.10
CA CYS A 73 7.10 8.33 -7.35
C CYS A 73 7.44 7.08 -8.19
N SER A 74 8.19 7.27 -9.29
CA SER A 74 8.62 6.16 -10.16
C SER A 74 9.49 5.15 -9.41
N ARG A 75 10.36 5.63 -8.52
CA ARG A 75 11.22 4.79 -7.69
C ARG A 75 10.43 3.98 -6.68
N GLY A 76 9.46 4.58 -6.00
CA GLY A 76 8.59 3.89 -5.05
C GLY A 76 7.84 2.73 -5.71
N ASP A 77 7.27 2.98 -6.89
CA ASP A 77 6.54 1.97 -7.65
C ASP A 77 7.45 0.83 -8.11
N ALA A 78 8.61 1.17 -8.70
CA ALA A 78 9.60 0.18 -9.11
C ALA A 78 10.07 -0.70 -7.94
N ARG A 79 10.24 -0.10 -6.76
CA ARG A 79 10.67 -0.81 -5.55
C ARG A 79 9.60 -1.76 -5.02
N ILE A 80 8.33 -1.35 -5.03
CA ILE A 80 7.21 -2.25 -4.67
C ILE A 80 7.18 -3.45 -5.61
N LEU A 81 7.29 -3.22 -6.92
CA LEU A 81 7.31 -4.29 -7.92
C LEU A 81 8.50 -5.23 -7.73
N GLU A 82 9.69 -4.70 -7.46
CA GLU A 82 10.87 -5.51 -7.16
C GLU A 82 10.65 -6.43 -5.96
N LEU A 83 10.20 -5.88 -4.82
CA LEU A 83 10.01 -6.64 -3.59
C LEU A 83 8.89 -7.68 -3.73
N THR A 84 7.77 -7.31 -4.34
CA THR A 84 6.65 -8.24 -4.58
C THR A 84 7.02 -9.35 -5.56
N SER A 85 7.85 -9.10 -6.57
CA SER A 85 8.34 -10.12 -7.50
C SER A 85 9.12 -11.25 -6.81
N ASN A 86 9.67 -10.97 -5.62
CA ASN A 86 10.41 -11.95 -4.83
C ASN A 86 9.53 -12.95 -4.08
N LEU A 87 8.25 -12.67 -3.92
CA LEU A 87 7.30 -13.50 -3.19
C LEU A 87 6.66 -14.55 -4.11
N PHE A 88 6.30 -15.73 -3.59
CA PHE A 88 5.51 -16.74 -4.31
C PHE A 88 6.01 -17.10 -5.74
N LYS A 89 7.33 -17.12 -5.98
CA LYS A 89 7.92 -17.34 -7.33
C LYS A 89 7.50 -18.66 -7.99
N ARG A 90 7.15 -19.67 -7.19
CA ARG A 90 6.75 -21.00 -7.66
C ARG A 90 5.25 -21.10 -7.95
N GLU A 91 4.47 -20.09 -7.57
CA GLU A 91 3.01 -20.07 -7.73
C GLU A 91 2.63 -19.10 -8.85
N LYS A 92 2.25 -19.64 -10.00
CA LYS A 92 1.97 -18.84 -11.21
C LYS A 92 0.72 -17.96 -11.13
N ASN A 93 -0.20 -18.26 -10.20
CA ASN A 93 -1.52 -17.64 -10.14
C ASN A 93 -1.68 -16.64 -8.98
N VAL A 94 -0.60 -16.33 -8.24
CA VAL A 94 -0.65 -15.35 -7.15
C VAL A 94 -0.36 -13.95 -7.71
N GLN A 95 -1.42 -13.15 -7.83
CA GLN A 95 -1.31 -11.74 -8.21
C GLN A 95 -0.70 -10.93 -7.07
N LYS A 96 0.26 -10.07 -7.37
CA LYS A 96 0.98 -9.26 -6.38
C LYS A 96 1.58 -8.04 -7.08
N GLY A 97 1.71 -6.93 -6.36
CA GLY A 97 2.20 -5.69 -6.94
C GLY A 97 1.70 -4.48 -6.17
N ILE A 98 1.49 -3.39 -6.91
CA ILE A 98 1.06 -2.10 -6.38
C ILE A 98 -0.46 -2.14 -6.08
N ALA A 99 -0.84 -1.66 -4.91
CA ALA A 99 -2.25 -1.47 -4.51
C ALA A 99 -2.63 0.02 -4.42
N MET A 100 -1.65 0.91 -4.31
CA MET A 100 -1.81 2.35 -4.47
C MET A 100 -0.48 2.85 -5.04
N PRO A 101 -0.47 3.51 -6.23
CA PRO A 101 0.74 4.10 -6.77
C PRO A 101 1.35 5.09 -5.79
N THR A 102 2.66 5.25 -5.88
CA THR A 102 3.37 6.21 -5.07
C THR A 102 2.91 7.62 -5.46
N CYS A 103 2.37 8.32 -4.47
CA CYS A 103 1.90 9.70 -4.56
C CYS A 103 2.70 10.56 -3.60
N ILE A 104 3.11 11.75 -4.04
CA ILE A 104 3.85 12.69 -3.20
C ILE A 104 3.18 14.06 -3.33
N SER A 105 2.39 14.44 -2.33
CA SER A 105 1.56 15.66 -2.35
C SER A 105 2.14 16.74 -1.42
N ILE A 106 2.33 17.95 -1.95
CA ILE A 106 3.10 19.03 -1.31
C ILE A 106 2.17 20.14 -0.80
N ASP A 107 2.43 20.63 0.41
CA ASP A 107 1.76 21.76 1.06
C ASP A 107 0.21 21.63 1.03
N ASN A 108 -0.47 22.50 0.28
CA ASN A 108 -1.93 22.54 0.13
C ASN A 108 -2.48 21.46 -0.82
N CYS A 109 -1.62 20.78 -1.60
CA CYS A 109 -2.03 19.61 -2.36
C CYS A 109 -2.45 18.51 -1.38
N VAL A 110 -3.70 18.08 -1.45
CA VAL A 110 -4.33 17.16 -0.49
C VAL A 110 -3.85 15.73 -0.72
N CYS A 111 -3.98 15.21 -1.95
CA CYS A 111 -3.74 13.79 -2.25
C CYS A 111 -3.48 13.54 -3.75
N HIS A 112 -3.09 12.30 -4.07
CA HIS A 112 -3.02 11.70 -5.42
C HIS A 112 -2.05 12.35 -6.42
N PHE A 113 -1.16 13.24 -5.98
CA PHE A 113 -0.17 13.83 -6.88
C PHE A 113 0.90 12.80 -7.28
N SER A 114 0.81 12.31 -8.52
CA SER A 114 1.74 11.35 -9.12
C SER A 114 1.98 11.74 -10.59
N PRO A 115 2.86 12.72 -10.85
CA PRO A 115 2.95 13.36 -12.17
C PRO A 115 3.47 12.42 -13.25
N LEU A 116 3.18 12.77 -14.51
CA LEU A 116 3.67 12.05 -15.69
C LEU A 116 5.13 12.43 -16.01
N ARG A 117 5.85 11.56 -16.73
CA ARG A 117 7.24 11.86 -17.13
C ARG A 117 7.32 12.97 -18.17
N SER A 118 6.23 13.21 -18.90
CA SER A 118 6.12 14.32 -19.86
C SER A 118 5.76 15.67 -19.23
N GLU A 119 5.43 15.72 -17.94
CA GLU A 119 5.12 16.98 -17.24
C GLU A 119 6.39 17.65 -16.71
N PRO A 120 6.39 18.99 -16.53
CA PRO A 120 7.55 19.69 -15.98
C PRO A 120 7.98 19.11 -14.62
N PRO A 121 9.29 18.98 -14.36
CA PRO A 121 9.79 18.51 -13.08
C PRO A 121 9.30 19.37 -11.91
N VAL A 122 8.83 18.70 -10.85
CA VAL A 122 8.50 19.34 -9.57
C VAL A 122 9.59 19.01 -8.57
N LEU A 123 10.33 20.03 -8.16
CA LEU A 123 11.44 19.91 -7.21
C LEU A 123 11.00 20.31 -5.81
N LEU A 124 11.36 19.49 -4.82
CA LEU A 124 11.09 19.76 -3.41
C LEU A 124 11.93 20.95 -2.91
N LYS A 125 11.33 21.76 -2.06
CA LYS A 125 11.95 22.95 -1.45
C LYS A 125 12.01 22.82 0.06
N GLU A 126 12.96 23.52 0.65
CA GLU A 126 13.12 23.61 2.11
C GLU A 126 11.82 24.05 2.80
N GLY A 127 11.49 23.39 3.90
CA GLY A 127 10.33 23.72 4.72
C GLY A 127 8.97 23.28 4.16
N GLN A 128 8.88 22.66 2.98
CA GLN A 128 7.60 22.18 2.45
C GLN A 128 7.03 21.02 3.26
N VAL A 129 5.71 20.98 3.42
CA VAL A 129 4.98 19.85 4.04
C VAL A 129 4.73 18.80 2.96
N VAL A 130 5.36 17.64 3.06
CA VAL A 130 5.31 16.61 2.02
C VAL A 130 4.66 15.35 2.55
N LYS A 131 3.63 14.89 1.83
CA LYS A 131 2.87 13.66 2.11
C LYS A 131 3.28 12.60 1.12
N VAL A 132 3.74 11.43 1.59
CA VAL A 132 3.95 10.24 0.75
C VAL A 132 2.84 9.25 1.02
N ASP A 133 2.20 8.72 -0.02
CA ASP A 133 1.13 7.72 0.05
C ASP A 133 1.39 6.61 -0.97
N LEU A 134 1.38 5.35 -0.53
CA LEU A 134 1.66 4.18 -1.37
C LEU A 134 1.06 2.91 -0.79
N GLY A 135 0.98 1.87 -1.62
CA GLY A 135 0.41 0.58 -1.20
C GLY A 135 0.85 -0.60 -2.05
N ALA A 136 0.83 -1.78 -1.44
CA ALA A 136 1.12 -3.05 -2.09
C ALA A 136 0.04 -4.08 -1.79
N HIS A 137 -0.09 -5.10 -2.64
CA HIS A 137 -0.92 -6.26 -2.36
C HIS A 137 -0.19 -7.57 -2.64
N VAL A 138 -0.62 -8.61 -1.92
CA VAL A 138 -0.19 -9.99 -2.11
C VAL A 138 -1.43 -10.86 -2.17
N ASP A 139 -1.66 -11.52 -3.30
CA ASP A 139 -2.87 -12.31 -3.59
C ASP A 139 -4.19 -11.54 -3.40
N GLY A 140 -4.14 -10.23 -3.65
CA GLY A 140 -5.27 -9.32 -3.47
C GLY A 140 -5.46 -8.81 -2.05
N TYR A 141 -4.67 -9.26 -1.06
CA TYR A 141 -4.66 -8.71 0.29
C TYR A 141 -3.79 -7.46 0.35
N ILE A 142 -4.41 -6.35 0.71
CA ILE A 142 -3.89 -5.00 0.50
C ILE A 142 -3.30 -4.44 1.79
N ALA A 143 -2.19 -3.74 1.66
CA ALA A 143 -1.65 -2.87 2.68
C ALA A 143 -1.32 -1.51 2.05
N THR A 144 -1.61 -0.43 2.76
CA THR A 144 -1.38 0.96 2.34
C THR A 144 -0.83 1.75 3.51
N ALA A 145 -0.05 2.78 3.22
CA ALA A 145 0.43 3.71 4.24
C ALA A 145 0.70 5.08 3.64
N ALA A 146 0.51 6.10 4.48
CA ALA A 146 0.91 7.45 4.16
C ALA A 146 1.53 8.13 5.37
N HIS A 147 2.47 9.03 5.12
CA HIS A 147 3.20 9.75 6.16
C HIS A 147 3.53 11.16 5.69
N THR A 148 3.45 12.11 6.63
CA THR A 148 3.78 13.52 6.38
C THR A 148 5.08 13.89 7.05
N VAL A 149 5.96 14.59 6.32
CA VAL A 149 7.20 15.18 6.83
C VAL A 149 7.31 16.64 6.43
N VAL A 150 8.29 17.35 6.98
CA VAL A 150 8.70 18.68 6.53
C VAL A 150 10.13 18.63 6.03
N ILE A 151 10.37 19.11 4.81
CA ILE A 151 11.70 19.09 4.19
C ILE A 151 12.67 19.93 5.03
N GLY A 152 13.81 19.34 5.37
CA GLY A 152 14.87 19.96 6.19
C GLY A 152 14.64 19.97 7.70
N ALA A 153 13.50 19.45 8.18
CA ALA A 153 13.22 19.35 9.60
C ALA A 153 14.14 18.35 10.32
N ASN A 154 14.68 18.76 11.46
CA ASN A 154 15.53 17.93 12.31
C ASN A 154 15.46 18.40 13.78
N ARG A 155 16.29 17.85 14.66
CA ARG A 155 16.24 18.19 16.10
C ARG A 155 16.65 19.63 16.40
N ASP A 156 17.53 20.19 15.58
CA ASP A 156 18.03 21.58 15.69
C ASP A 156 17.11 22.57 14.95
N ASN A 157 16.50 22.12 13.84
CA ASN A 157 15.50 22.85 13.06
C ASN A 157 14.12 22.20 13.18
N LYS A 158 13.48 22.35 14.34
CA LYS A 158 12.16 21.73 14.60
C LYS A 158 11.05 22.40 13.80
N VAL A 159 10.06 21.61 13.41
CA VAL A 159 8.80 22.13 12.85
C VAL A 159 8.00 22.78 13.97
N THR A 160 7.50 23.99 13.73
CA THR A 160 6.70 24.76 14.70
C THR A 160 5.42 25.32 14.07
N GLY A 161 4.56 25.95 14.89
CA GLY A 161 3.37 26.67 14.44
C GLY A 161 2.34 25.78 13.74
N LYS A 162 1.63 26.34 12.75
CA LYS A 162 0.53 25.65 12.05
C LYS A 162 0.95 24.29 11.44
N LYS A 163 2.19 24.17 10.93
CA LYS A 163 2.71 22.92 10.37
C LYS A 163 2.85 21.83 11.43
N ALA A 164 3.39 22.17 12.61
CA ALA A 164 3.48 21.22 13.71
C ALA A 164 2.08 20.81 14.21
N ASN A 165 1.16 21.78 14.34
CA ASN A 165 -0.21 21.52 14.79
C ASN A 165 -0.94 20.55 13.84
N VAL A 166 -0.91 20.79 12.53
CA VAL A 166 -1.63 19.94 11.55
C VAL A 166 -1.05 18.53 11.47
N ILE A 167 0.28 18.38 11.58
CA ILE A 167 0.95 17.07 11.59
C ILE A 167 0.57 16.28 12.85
N VAL A 168 0.67 16.90 14.05
CA VAL A 168 0.32 16.23 15.31
C VAL A 168 -1.18 15.94 15.37
N SER A 169 -2.02 16.84 14.87
CA SER A 169 -3.48 16.67 14.76
C SER A 169 -3.82 15.44 13.92
N ALA A 170 -3.33 15.36 12.67
CA ALA A 170 -3.60 14.24 11.78
C ALA A 170 -3.14 12.89 12.36
N TYR A 171 -1.95 12.85 12.97
CA TYR A 171 -1.46 11.63 13.61
C TYR A 171 -2.32 11.21 14.81
N ASN A 172 -2.67 12.14 15.70
CA ASN A 172 -3.48 11.85 16.88
C ASN A 172 -4.91 11.47 16.51
N VAL A 173 -5.48 12.07 15.46
CA VAL A 173 -6.79 11.66 14.93
C VAL A 173 -6.74 10.22 14.42
N MET A 174 -5.72 9.83 13.63
CA MET A 174 -5.55 8.43 13.20
C MET A 174 -5.40 7.48 14.39
N GLU A 175 -4.56 7.82 15.39
CA GLU A 175 -4.35 6.99 16.58
C GLU A 175 -5.62 6.85 17.44
N MET A 176 -6.43 7.90 17.53
CA MET A 176 -7.74 7.86 18.17
C MET A 176 -8.69 6.93 17.41
N VAL A 177 -8.82 7.09 16.08
CA VAL A 177 -9.70 6.27 15.24
C VAL A 177 -9.38 4.78 15.42
N LEU A 178 -8.09 4.40 15.35
CA LEU A 178 -7.65 3.01 15.55
C LEU A 178 -8.18 2.38 16.85
N ARG A 179 -8.26 3.16 17.93
CA ARG A 179 -8.73 2.68 19.24
C ARG A 179 -10.25 2.67 19.36
N MET A 180 -10.94 3.38 18.48
CA MET A 180 -12.40 3.35 18.38
C MET A 180 -12.90 2.18 17.53
N LEU A 181 -12.04 1.55 16.71
CA LEU A 181 -12.37 0.34 15.94
C LEU A 181 -12.52 -0.91 16.80
N LYS A 182 -12.16 -0.85 18.09
CA LYS A 182 -12.27 -1.96 19.03
C LYS A 182 -13.73 -2.41 19.19
N PRO A 183 -14.12 -3.64 18.81
CA PRO A 183 -15.51 -4.07 18.79
C PRO A 183 -16.22 -3.93 20.14
N GLU A 184 -15.51 -4.13 21.26
CA GLU A 184 -16.05 -4.03 22.61
C GLU A 184 -16.54 -2.63 22.99
N LYS A 185 -16.12 -1.59 22.26
CA LYS A 185 -16.57 -0.21 22.48
C LYS A 185 -17.84 0.12 21.71
N ASN A 186 -18.19 -0.67 20.70
CA ASN A 186 -19.42 -0.53 19.91
C ASN A 186 -19.64 0.88 19.32
N PHE A 187 -18.56 1.60 18.99
CA PHE A 187 -18.66 2.88 18.29
C PHE A 187 -19.24 2.67 16.88
N LYS A 188 -20.16 3.56 16.48
CA LYS A 188 -20.58 3.65 15.09
C LYS A 188 -19.61 4.52 14.29
N ASN A 189 -19.49 4.28 13.00
CA ASN A 189 -18.69 5.10 12.09
C ASN A 189 -19.01 6.61 12.18
N VAL A 190 -20.29 6.99 12.29
CA VAL A 190 -20.72 8.39 12.44
C VAL A 190 -20.17 9.05 13.71
N GLU A 191 -20.12 8.32 14.82
CA GLU A 191 -19.55 8.82 16.08
C GLU A 191 -18.04 9.04 15.97
N ILE A 192 -17.34 8.16 15.24
CA ILE A 192 -15.93 8.34 14.93
C ILE A 192 -15.73 9.63 14.13
N SER A 193 -16.50 9.84 13.05
CA SER A 193 -16.45 11.05 12.22
C SER A 193 -16.62 12.33 13.04
N GLU A 194 -17.58 12.37 13.97
CA GLU A 194 -17.78 13.51 14.87
C GLU A 194 -16.57 13.75 15.79
N LYS A 195 -16.00 12.68 16.35
CA LYS A 195 -14.83 12.79 17.22
C LYS A 195 -13.58 13.23 16.47
N MET A 196 -13.41 12.83 15.20
CA MET A 196 -12.32 13.31 14.35
C MET A 196 -12.33 14.83 14.26
N GLY A 197 -13.50 15.42 13.98
CA GLY A 197 -13.66 16.89 13.92
C GLY A 197 -13.42 17.58 15.27
N LYS A 198 -13.94 17.01 16.36
CA LYS A 198 -13.75 17.55 17.72
C LYS A 198 -12.28 17.54 18.15
N LEU A 199 -11.54 16.47 17.87
CA LEU A 199 -10.12 16.39 18.18
C LEU A 199 -9.28 17.31 17.30
N ALA A 200 -9.54 17.35 15.98
CA ALA A 200 -8.84 18.25 15.07
C ALA A 200 -9.00 19.73 15.45
N LYS A 201 -10.19 20.12 15.92
CA LYS A 201 -10.48 21.48 16.38
C LYS A 201 -9.62 21.93 17.56
N ILE A 202 -9.20 21.01 18.44
CA ILE A 202 -8.28 21.33 19.56
C ILE A 202 -6.94 21.86 19.04
N TYR A 203 -6.51 21.38 17.87
CA TYR A 203 -5.29 21.83 17.21
C TYR A 203 -5.48 23.03 16.27
N GLU A 204 -6.68 23.63 16.25
CA GLU A 204 -7.06 24.68 15.30
C GLU A 204 -6.94 24.22 13.83
N THR A 205 -7.36 22.98 13.58
CA THR A 205 -7.28 22.33 12.27
C THR A 205 -8.61 21.68 11.90
N THR A 206 -8.81 21.42 10.61
CA THR A 206 -10.08 20.90 10.07
C THR A 206 -9.83 19.66 9.23
N PRO A 207 -10.53 18.53 9.47
CA PRO A 207 -10.43 17.38 8.57
C PRO A 207 -10.93 17.73 7.17
N ILE A 208 -10.25 17.26 6.13
CA ILE A 208 -10.69 17.43 4.74
C ILE A 208 -12.07 16.78 4.56
N GLU A 209 -13.00 17.50 3.95
CA GLU A 209 -14.36 17.06 3.71
C GLU A 209 -14.39 15.80 2.83
N ASN A 210 -15.25 14.84 3.18
CA ASN A 210 -15.63 13.70 2.34
C ASN A 210 -14.53 12.68 2.03
N MET A 211 -13.39 12.71 2.72
CA MET A 211 -12.37 11.65 2.59
C MET A 211 -12.77 10.41 3.40
N LEU A 212 -12.33 9.24 2.93
CA LEU A 212 -12.83 7.95 3.41
C LEU A 212 -11.73 7.10 4.02
N SER A 213 -11.96 6.63 5.24
CA SER A 213 -11.37 5.38 5.73
C SER A 213 -12.37 4.25 5.49
N HIS A 214 -11.92 3.06 5.09
CA HIS A 214 -12.83 2.00 4.63
C HIS A 214 -12.29 0.61 4.96
N ASN A 215 -13.19 -0.36 5.06
CA ASN A 215 -12.76 -1.76 5.11
C ASN A 215 -12.12 -2.15 3.76
N ILE A 216 -11.26 -3.15 3.79
CA ILE A 216 -10.60 -3.72 2.61
C ILE A 216 -10.75 -5.23 2.65
N GLU A 217 -11.02 -5.82 1.49
CA GLU A 217 -11.16 -7.26 1.32
C GLU A 217 -10.24 -7.72 0.18
N ARG A 218 -10.12 -9.03 -0.01
CA ARG A 218 -9.28 -9.59 -1.07
C ARG A 218 -9.73 -9.09 -2.44
N PHE A 219 -8.85 -8.39 -3.16
CA PHE A 219 -9.12 -7.73 -4.45
C PHE A 219 -10.16 -6.59 -4.43
N LYS A 220 -10.61 -6.17 -3.25
CA LYS A 220 -11.55 -5.06 -3.06
C LYS A 220 -10.87 -3.96 -2.24
N PRO A 221 -10.18 -3.01 -2.90
CA PRO A 221 -9.45 -1.96 -2.21
C PRO A 221 -10.34 -0.89 -1.61
N VAL A 222 -11.64 -0.84 -1.93
CA VAL A 222 -12.61 0.03 -1.26
C VAL A 222 -13.83 -0.81 -0.91
N GLY A 223 -14.01 -1.07 0.38
CA GLY A 223 -15.15 -1.80 0.93
C GLY A 223 -16.35 -0.91 1.24
N ASP A 224 -17.43 -1.55 1.67
CA ASP A 224 -18.73 -0.91 1.86
C ASP A 224 -18.84 -0.24 3.24
N LYS A 225 -18.10 -0.72 4.25
CA LYS A 225 -18.04 -0.10 5.58
C LYS A 225 -17.03 1.04 5.56
N GLN A 226 -17.51 2.26 5.81
CA GLN A 226 -16.72 3.48 5.67
C GLN A 226 -16.86 4.39 6.90
N ILE A 227 -15.76 5.06 7.24
CA ILE A 227 -15.71 6.21 8.14
C ILE A 227 -15.40 7.43 7.28
N ILE A 228 -16.32 8.38 7.24
CA ILE A 228 -16.20 9.59 6.43
C ILE A 228 -15.71 10.72 7.33
N GLN A 229 -14.54 11.30 7.06
CA GLN A 229 -14.10 12.47 7.82
C GLN A 229 -14.82 13.72 7.34
N ASN A 230 -15.28 14.55 8.29
CA ASN A 230 -15.98 15.80 8.03
C ASN A 230 -16.99 15.68 6.88
N PRO A 231 -18.02 14.79 6.99
CA PRO A 231 -18.93 14.57 5.88
C PRO A 231 -19.71 15.86 5.56
N GLY A 232 -19.81 16.21 4.28
CA GLY A 232 -20.72 17.23 3.78
C GLY A 232 -22.17 16.77 3.89
N ASP A 233 -23.13 17.69 3.74
CA ASP A 233 -24.55 17.39 4.00
C ASP A 233 -25.12 16.31 3.07
N GLU A 234 -24.66 16.26 1.81
CA GLU A 234 -25.06 15.21 0.88
C GLU A 234 -24.54 13.82 1.32
N GLN A 235 -23.26 13.72 1.70
CA GLN A 235 -22.67 12.45 2.13
C GLN A 235 -23.22 11.98 3.48
N LYS A 236 -23.51 12.90 4.42
CA LYS A 236 -24.17 12.54 5.69
C LYS A 236 -25.47 11.78 5.46
N SER A 237 -26.24 12.17 4.45
CA SER A 237 -27.54 11.56 4.15
C SER A 237 -27.42 10.15 3.52
N LYS A 238 -26.31 9.89 2.82
CA LYS A 238 -26.04 8.63 2.11
C LYS A 238 -25.18 7.64 2.92
N SER A 239 -24.57 8.09 4.02
CA SER A 239 -23.70 7.25 4.84
C SER A 239 -24.49 6.17 5.56
N GLU A 240 -24.24 4.91 5.20
CA GLU A 240 -24.74 3.78 5.98
C GLU A 240 -24.03 3.71 7.33
N LYS A 241 -24.79 3.43 8.39
CA LYS A 241 -24.22 3.28 9.74
C LYS A 241 -23.66 1.88 9.89
N CYS A 242 -22.40 1.76 10.27
CA CYS A 242 -21.76 0.46 10.47
C CYS A 242 -21.05 0.35 11.83
N THR A 243 -20.82 -0.90 12.24
CA THR A 243 -19.95 -1.30 13.34
C THR A 243 -18.77 -2.11 12.84
N PHE A 244 -17.76 -2.21 13.70
CA PHE A 244 -16.49 -2.88 13.42
C PHE A 244 -16.47 -4.26 14.07
N GLU A 245 -16.05 -5.26 13.31
CA GLU A 245 -16.11 -6.67 13.70
C GLU A 245 -14.72 -7.32 13.70
N THR A 246 -14.61 -8.43 14.43
CA THR A 246 -13.36 -9.18 14.47
C THR A 246 -13.07 -9.80 13.11
N PHE A 247 -11.78 -9.84 12.74
CA PHE A 247 -11.25 -10.24 11.45
C PHE A 247 -11.56 -9.29 10.29
N GLU A 248 -12.08 -8.09 10.55
CA GLU A 248 -12.10 -7.05 9.52
C GLU A 248 -10.73 -6.36 9.38
N VAL A 249 -10.46 -5.87 8.17
CA VAL A 249 -9.26 -5.07 7.87
C VAL A 249 -9.69 -3.72 7.35
N TYR A 250 -9.07 -2.66 7.85
CA TYR A 250 -9.38 -1.28 7.48
C TYR A 250 -8.14 -0.56 6.99
N THR A 251 -8.32 0.25 5.95
CA THR A 251 -7.43 1.39 5.67
C THR A 251 -7.97 2.59 6.42
N ILE A 252 -7.21 3.07 7.40
CA ILE A 252 -7.50 4.31 8.12
C ILE A 252 -6.66 5.40 7.46
N ASP A 253 -7.33 6.31 6.76
CA ASP A 253 -6.75 7.45 6.04
C ASP A 253 -7.28 8.76 6.64
N VAL A 254 -6.37 9.55 7.19
CA VAL A 254 -6.71 10.80 7.88
C VAL A 254 -5.98 11.95 7.20
N LEU A 255 -6.74 12.88 6.64
CA LEU A 255 -6.23 14.11 6.02
C LEU A 255 -6.76 15.33 6.77
N ILE A 256 -5.86 16.12 7.37
CA ILE A 256 -6.22 17.31 8.13
C ILE A 256 -5.59 18.55 7.49
N SER A 257 -6.36 19.63 7.41
CA SER A 257 -5.97 20.94 6.87
C SER A 257 -5.79 21.99 7.98
N THR A 258 -4.90 22.96 7.76
CA THR A 258 -4.87 24.22 8.52
C THR A 258 -5.97 25.22 8.12
N GLY A 259 -6.64 24.97 7.01
CA GLY A 259 -7.70 25.79 6.43
C GLY A 259 -9.11 25.28 6.75
N GLU A 260 -10.02 25.46 5.80
CA GLU A 260 -11.45 25.16 5.95
C GLU A 260 -11.79 23.67 5.75
N GLY A 261 -10.85 22.87 5.26
CA GLY A 261 -11.07 21.46 4.96
C GLY A 261 -11.83 21.22 3.66
N LYS A 262 -12.10 22.26 2.86
CA LYS A 262 -12.84 22.17 1.60
C LYS A 262 -11.88 22.10 0.42
N SER A 263 -11.71 20.89 -0.11
CA SER A 263 -10.80 20.66 -1.24
C SER A 263 -11.48 20.86 -2.59
N LYS A 264 -10.70 21.25 -3.59
CA LYS A 264 -11.15 21.43 -4.98
C LYS A 264 -10.11 20.90 -5.96
N THR A 265 -10.54 20.59 -7.18
CA THR A 265 -9.63 20.34 -8.29
C THR A 265 -9.04 21.65 -8.81
N LEU A 266 -7.80 21.60 -9.27
CA LEU A 266 -7.11 22.68 -10.00
C LEU A 266 -6.62 22.13 -11.35
N ASP A 267 -5.53 22.70 -11.88
CA ASP A 267 -5.01 22.37 -13.22
C ASP A 267 -4.20 21.07 -13.27
N ALA A 268 -3.90 20.45 -12.13
CA ALA A 268 -3.14 19.20 -12.10
C ALA A 268 -3.94 18.06 -12.75
N ARG A 269 -3.26 17.32 -13.63
CA ARG A 269 -3.85 16.18 -14.32
C ARG A 269 -4.13 15.05 -13.34
N THR A 270 -5.33 14.48 -13.41
CA THR A 270 -5.62 13.18 -12.81
C THR A 270 -4.81 12.10 -13.52
N THR A 271 -3.88 11.48 -12.80
CA THR A 271 -3.05 10.39 -13.32
C THR A 271 -3.40 9.03 -12.72
N ILE A 272 -4.17 8.99 -11.63
CA ILE A 272 -4.53 7.77 -10.93
C ILE A 272 -5.95 7.37 -11.26
N PHE A 273 -6.11 6.10 -11.61
CA PHE A 273 -7.39 5.50 -11.97
C PHE A 273 -7.51 4.11 -11.35
N LYS A 274 -8.75 3.67 -11.13
CA LYS A 274 -9.06 2.29 -10.74
C LYS A 274 -10.15 1.77 -11.68
N LYS A 275 -10.06 0.50 -12.07
CA LYS A 275 -11.13 -0.13 -12.84
C LYS A 275 -12.44 -0.20 -12.02
N THR A 276 -13.56 0.05 -12.70
CA THR A 276 -14.90 -0.23 -12.20
C THR A 276 -15.36 -1.58 -12.75
N ASP A 277 -15.70 -2.53 -11.88
CA ASP A 277 -16.00 -3.91 -12.31
C ASP A 277 -17.43 -4.09 -12.83
N ASP A 278 -18.38 -3.27 -12.38
CA ASP A 278 -19.81 -3.40 -12.70
C ASP A 278 -20.25 -2.63 -13.96
N MET A 279 -19.32 -1.94 -14.62
CA MET A 279 -19.63 -1.10 -15.79
C MET A 279 -19.16 -1.76 -17.08
N VAL A 280 -20.05 -1.83 -18.07
CA VAL A 280 -19.77 -2.38 -19.40
C VAL A 280 -20.07 -1.33 -20.45
N TYR A 281 -19.05 -0.99 -21.25
CA TYR A 281 -19.17 -0.02 -22.33
C TYR A 281 -18.24 -0.39 -23.50
N ASN A 282 -18.75 -0.23 -24.71
CA ASN A 282 -18.00 -0.47 -25.94
C ASN A 282 -17.20 0.77 -26.36
N LEU A 283 -15.94 0.82 -25.93
CA LEU A 283 -15.00 1.91 -26.25
C LEU A 283 -14.83 2.10 -27.76
N LYS A 284 -14.97 3.35 -28.22
CA LYS A 284 -14.97 3.70 -29.64
C LYS A 284 -13.56 3.85 -30.18
N LEU A 285 -12.65 4.45 -29.42
CA LEU A 285 -11.28 4.69 -29.87
C LEU A 285 -10.41 3.42 -29.73
N LYS A 286 -9.55 3.18 -30.73
CA LYS A 286 -8.56 2.09 -30.68
C LYS A 286 -7.60 2.25 -29.51
N ALA A 287 -7.16 3.48 -29.25
CA ALA A 287 -6.30 3.83 -28.13
C ALA A 287 -6.93 3.42 -26.79
N SER A 288 -8.21 3.73 -26.57
CA SER A 288 -8.92 3.40 -25.34
C SER A 288 -9.11 1.90 -25.14
N ARG A 289 -9.44 1.15 -26.20
CA ARG A 289 -9.50 -0.32 -26.11
C ARG A 289 -8.14 -0.93 -25.73
N SER A 290 -7.05 -0.44 -26.32
CA SER A 290 -5.69 -0.88 -26.00
C SER A 290 -5.33 -0.57 -24.55
N PHE A 291 -5.56 0.68 -24.12
CA PHE A 291 -5.34 1.14 -22.75
C PHE A 291 -6.12 0.32 -21.73
N PHE A 292 -7.43 0.14 -21.93
CA PHE A 292 -8.30 -0.59 -21.00
C PHE A 292 -7.87 -2.06 -20.86
N HIS A 293 -7.52 -2.70 -21.98
CA HIS A 293 -7.04 -4.08 -21.97
C HIS A 293 -5.72 -4.21 -21.20
N GLU A 294 -4.74 -3.34 -21.48
CA GLU A 294 -3.45 -3.33 -20.79
C GLU A 294 -3.63 -3.06 -19.28
N ALA A 295 -4.47 -2.08 -18.92
CA ALA A 295 -4.77 -1.75 -17.53
C ALA A 295 -5.35 -2.96 -16.77
N GLN A 296 -6.32 -3.66 -17.38
CA GLN A 296 -6.95 -4.83 -16.78
C GLN A 296 -5.94 -5.96 -16.56
N GLN A 297 -5.02 -6.20 -17.50
CA GLN A 297 -4.02 -7.27 -17.39
C GLN A 297 -2.94 -6.93 -16.36
N LYS A 298 -2.49 -5.68 -16.31
CA LYS A 298 -1.40 -5.25 -15.42
C LYS A 298 -1.85 -5.02 -13.97
N PHE A 299 -3.00 -4.39 -13.76
CA PHE A 299 -3.40 -3.85 -12.45
C PHE A 299 -4.64 -4.52 -11.86
N GLY A 300 -5.42 -5.24 -12.67
CA GLY A 300 -6.66 -5.88 -12.22
C GLY A 300 -7.65 -4.87 -11.64
N SER A 301 -7.99 -5.03 -10.36
CA SER A 301 -8.91 -4.16 -9.62
C SER A 301 -8.20 -3.08 -8.77
N MET A 302 -6.86 -3.03 -8.79
CA MET A 302 -6.09 -2.07 -8.00
C MET A 302 -6.02 -0.70 -8.69
N PRO A 303 -5.99 0.40 -7.92
CA PRO A 303 -5.58 1.71 -8.42
C PRO A 303 -4.20 1.65 -9.10
N PHE A 304 -4.04 2.40 -10.18
CA PHE A 304 -2.80 2.48 -10.96
C PHE A 304 -2.57 3.90 -11.50
N SER A 305 -1.31 4.23 -11.80
CA SER A 305 -0.95 5.49 -12.44
C SER A 305 -0.82 5.30 -13.95
N ILE A 306 -1.34 6.25 -14.75
CA ILE A 306 -1.11 6.25 -16.20
C ILE A 306 0.36 6.51 -16.58
N ARG A 307 1.23 6.85 -15.61
CA ARG A 307 2.69 6.89 -15.78
C ARG A 307 3.27 5.51 -16.11
N ASP A 308 2.63 4.43 -15.64
CA ASP A 308 3.14 3.06 -15.76
C ASP A 308 2.92 2.43 -17.15
N PHE A 309 2.36 3.21 -18.07
CA PHE A 309 2.20 2.84 -19.47
C PHE A 309 3.40 3.35 -20.27
N GLU A 310 3.82 2.57 -21.27
CA GLU A 310 4.94 2.96 -22.14
C GLU A 310 4.55 4.15 -23.03
N ASP A 311 3.35 4.11 -23.62
CA ASP A 311 2.81 5.18 -24.45
C ASP A 311 1.88 6.11 -23.63
N GLU A 312 2.45 7.19 -23.11
CA GLU A 312 1.69 8.21 -22.36
C GLU A 312 0.61 8.90 -23.20
N LYS A 313 0.75 8.98 -24.53
CA LYS A 313 -0.27 9.62 -25.38
C LYS A 313 -1.50 8.73 -25.47
N VAL A 314 -1.30 7.43 -25.68
CA VAL A 314 -2.38 6.43 -25.66
C VAL A 314 -3.02 6.38 -24.28
N ALA A 315 -2.23 6.39 -23.20
CA ALA A 315 -2.75 6.36 -21.84
C ALA A 315 -3.61 7.59 -21.51
N LYS A 316 -3.17 8.80 -21.90
CA LYS A 316 -3.94 10.05 -21.72
C LYS A 316 -5.30 10.00 -22.43
N VAL A 317 -5.32 9.55 -23.70
CA VAL A 317 -6.56 9.47 -24.48
C VAL A 317 -7.47 8.38 -23.93
N GLY A 318 -6.90 7.22 -23.64
CA GLY A 318 -7.64 6.06 -23.17
C GLY A 318 -8.29 6.28 -21.80
N SER A 319 -7.54 6.82 -20.83
CA SER A 319 -8.08 7.10 -19.50
C SER A 319 -9.22 8.10 -19.53
N THR A 320 -9.15 9.12 -20.39
CA THR A 320 -10.20 10.12 -20.56
C THR A 320 -11.52 9.51 -21.05
N GLU A 321 -11.50 8.66 -22.10
CA GLU A 321 -12.72 7.99 -22.58
C GLU A 321 -13.24 6.97 -21.57
N CYS A 322 -12.36 6.18 -20.95
CA CYS A 322 -12.75 5.19 -19.94
C CYS A 322 -13.41 5.85 -18.72
N ALA A 323 -12.88 6.97 -18.23
CA ALA A 323 -13.46 7.69 -17.10
C ALA A 323 -14.80 8.34 -17.47
N LYS A 324 -14.92 8.89 -18.68
CA LYS A 324 -16.17 9.47 -19.17
C LYS A 324 -17.32 8.48 -19.23
N HIS A 325 -17.02 7.19 -19.41
CA HIS A 325 -17.99 6.11 -19.50
C HIS A 325 -17.95 5.19 -18.27
N ASP A 326 -17.45 5.69 -17.14
CA ASP A 326 -17.44 5.03 -15.83
C ASP A 326 -16.75 3.66 -15.77
N LEU A 327 -16.00 3.29 -16.81
CA LEU A 327 -15.17 2.07 -16.84
C LEU A 327 -13.97 2.18 -15.89
N MET A 328 -13.55 3.41 -15.60
CA MET A 328 -12.42 3.73 -14.72
C MET A 328 -12.81 4.86 -13.79
N GLN A 329 -12.71 4.63 -12.49
CA GLN A 329 -12.87 5.65 -11.47
C GLN A 329 -11.62 6.54 -11.41
N PRO A 330 -11.72 7.86 -11.63
CA PRO A 330 -10.61 8.79 -11.47
C PRO A 330 -10.33 9.08 -9.98
N TYR A 331 -9.06 9.24 -9.64
CA TYR A 331 -8.58 9.69 -8.33
C TYR A 331 -7.95 11.08 -8.52
N PRO A 332 -8.77 12.15 -8.53
CA PRO A 332 -8.30 13.48 -8.87
C PRO A 332 -7.29 14.00 -7.84
N VAL A 333 -6.41 14.88 -8.30
CA VAL A 333 -5.56 15.67 -7.42
C VAL A 333 -6.39 16.80 -6.84
N LEU A 334 -6.49 16.83 -5.52
CA LEU A 334 -7.29 17.81 -4.78
C LEU A 334 -6.37 18.80 -4.08
N TYR A 335 -6.84 20.04 -3.92
CA TYR A 335 -6.11 21.13 -3.31
C TYR A 335 -6.96 21.87 -2.29
N GLU A 336 -6.32 22.25 -1.19
CA GLU A 336 -6.74 23.34 -0.32
C GLU A 336 -6.33 24.70 -0.91
N LYS A 337 -6.75 25.77 -0.24
CA LYS A 337 -6.33 27.14 -0.51
C LYS A 337 -4.80 27.25 -0.43
N GLU A 338 -4.24 28.04 -1.34
CA GLU A 338 -2.81 28.34 -1.33
C GLU A 338 -2.41 29.02 -0.01
N GLY A 339 -1.30 28.60 0.57
CA GLY A 339 -0.80 29.04 1.87
C GLY A 339 -1.26 28.19 3.06
N ASP A 340 -2.27 27.34 2.89
CA ASP A 340 -2.64 26.32 3.87
C ASP A 340 -1.82 25.03 3.69
N PHE A 341 -1.77 24.23 4.74
CA PHE A 341 -1.02 22.97 4.77
C PHE A 341 -1.95 21.80 5.07
N VAL A 342 -1.74 20.70 4.36
CA VAL A 342 -2.45 19.44 4.61
C VAL A 342 -1.45 18.38 5.07
N ALA A 343 -1.77 17.72 6.18
CA ALA A 343 -1.07 16.54 6.66
C ALA A 343 -1.95 15.29 6.49
N GLN A 344 -1.32 14.22 6.04
CA GLN A 344 -1.92 12.90 5.87
C GLN A 344 -1.16 11.84 6.68
N PHE A 345 -1.92 11.02 7.40
CA PHE A 345 -1.42 9.76 7.95
C PHE A 345 -2.40 8.65 7.58
N LYS A 346 -1.86 7.59 6.99
CA LYS A 346 -2.63 6.41 6.60
C LYS A 346 -1.97 5.15 7.11
N CYS A 347 -2.78 4.21 7.58
CA CYS A 347 -2.32 2.88 7.93
C CYS A 347 -3.38 1.81 7.63
N THR A 348 -2.94 0.57 7.49
CA THR A 348 -3.76 -0.61 7.44
C THR A 348 -3.77 -1.26 8.82
N ALA A 349 -4.97 -1.56 9.31
CA ALA A 349 -5.18 -2.17 10.61
C ALA A 349 -6.08 -3.41 10.49
N ILE A 350 -5.71 -4.47 11.21
CA ILE A 350 -6.48 -5.71 11.31
C ILE A 350 -7.11 -5.78 12.70
N ILE A 351 -8.42 -6.03 12.77
CA ILE A 351 -9.12 -6.25 14.03
C ILE A 351 -9.00 -7.73 14.39
N MET A 352 -8.24 -8.06 15.42
CA MET A 352 -8.08 -9.43 15.92
C MET A 352 -8.82 -9.60 17.25
N PRO A 353 -9.14 -10.85 17.67
CA PRO A 353 -9.79 -11.09 18.97
C PRO A 353 -9.03 -10.49 20.16
N ASN A 354 -7.72 -10.35 20.04
CA ASN A 354 -6.82 -9.77 21.03
C ASN A 354 -6.43 -8.32 20.70
N GLY A 355 -7.27 -7.57 19.99
CA GLY A 355 -7.10 -6.14 19.74
C GLY A 355 -6.64 -5.76 18.33
N ILE A 356 -6.20 -4.52 18.18
CA ILE A 356 -5.94 -3.91 16.87
C ILE A 356 -4.47 -4.09 16.47
N TYR A 357 -4.26 -4.64 15.28
CA TYR A 357 -2.95 -4.81 14.67
C TYR A 357 -2.76 -3.75 13.59
N LYS A 358 -2.19 -2.60 13.95
CA LYS A 358 -1.68 -1.62 13.00
C LYS A 358 -0.44 -2.22 12.31
N ILE A 359 -0.60 -2.72 11.09
CA ILE A 359 0.44 -3.46 10.36
C ILE A 359 1.31 -2.54 9.49
N THR A 360 0.79 -1.38 9.09
CA THR A 360 1.56 -0.37 8.34
C THR A 360 1.61 0.99 9.04
N GLY A 361 2.49 1.84 8.52
CA GLY A 361 2.70 3.21 8.98
C GLY A 361 3.94 3.33 9.85
N ILE A 362 4.53 4.52 9.83
CA ILE A 362 5.74 4.85 10.58
C ILE A 362 5.33 5.70 11.80
N PRO A 363 5.90 5.44 12.99
CA PRO A 363 5.65 6.29 14.16
C PRO A 363 6.05 7.74 13.91
N LEU A 364 5.31 8.68 14.50
CA LEU A 364 5.67 10.09 14.45
C LEU A 364 6.92 10.36 15.28
N ASP A 365 7.92 11.02 14.68
CA ASP A 365 9.07 11.52 15.44
C ASP A 365 8.72 12.83 16.15
N ASN A 366 8.30 12.72 17.41
CA ASN A 366 7.98 13.90 18.22
C ASN A 366 9.22 14.76 18.54
N ALA A 367 10.44 14.26 18.36
CA ALA A 367 11.64 15.04 18.69
C ALA A 367 11.88 16.22 17.73
N ILE A 368 11.37 16.12 16.50
CA ILE A 368 11.50 17.14 15.44
C ILE A 368 10.29 18.08 15.37
N LEU A 369 9.27 17.87 16.22
CA LEU A 369 8.05 18.66 16.25
C LEU A 369 7.96 19.47 17.56
N LYS A 370 7.52 20.72 17.46
CA LYS A 370 7.11 21.53 18.61
C LYS A 370 5.65 21.97 18.40
N CYS A 371 4.74 21.21 19.00
CA CYS A 371 3.32 21.51 19.06
C CYS A 371 2.97 21.90 20.50
N ASP A 372 2.57 23.15 20.71
CA ASP A 372 2.28 23.70 22.05
C ASP A 372 0.81 23.46 22.49
N VAL A 373 0.02 22.80 21.64
CA VAL A 373 -1.40 22.49 21.90
C VAL A 373 -1.53 21.43 23.00
N LYS A 374 -2.36 21.70 24.00
CA LYS A 374 -2.68 20.77 25.09
C LYS A 374 -4.06 20.15 24.88
N ILE A 375 -4.15 18.84 25.06
CA ILE A 375 -5.43 18.13 25.07
C ILE A 375 -5.90 18.02 26.52
N ASP A 376 -6.80 18.91 26.95
CA ASP A 376 -7.33 18.88 28.32
C ASP A 376 -8.60 18.00 28.45
N ASN A 377 -9.11 17.50 27.32
CA ASN A 377 -10.28 16.63 27.31
C ASN A 377 -9.91 15.19 27.73
N ASN A 378 -10.40 14.78 28.90
CA ASN A 378 -10.15 13.46 29.49
C ASN A 378 -10.60 12.29 28.59
N GLU A 379 -11.64 12.47 27.77
CA GLU A 379 -12.08 11.43 26.83
C GLU A 379 -11.03 11.18 25.75
N PHE A 380 -10.50 12.24 25.13
CA PHE A 380 -9.46 12.11 24.11
C PHE A 380 -8.15 11.61 24.68
N LEU A 381 -7.74 12.07 25.86
CA LEU A 381 -6.57 11.52 26.54
C LEU A 381 -6.76 10.04 26.88
N GLY A 382 -7.94 9.65 27.36
CA GLY A 382 -8.27 8.26 27.66
C GLY A 382 -8.17 7.37 26.42
N LEU A 383 -8.73 7.83 25.29
CA LEU A 383 -8.57 7.15 24.01
C LEU A 383 -7.08 7.09 23.64
N LEU A 384 -6.38 8.21 23.43
CA LEU A 384 -5.00 8.21 22.93
C LEU A 384 -4.01 7.37 23.77
N ASN A 385 -4.20 7.29 25.09
CA ASN A 385 -3.33 6.52 25.99
C ASN A 385 -3.68 5.01 26.06
N GLU A 386 -4.83 4.60 25.53
CA GLU A 386 -5.23 3.21 25.53
C GLU A 386 -4.32 2.38 24.61
N PRO A 387 -3.86 1.18 25.01
CA PRO A 387 -3.04 0.37 24.13
C PRO A 387 -3.90 -0.29 23.03
N LEU A 388 -3.37 -0.38 21.81
CA LEU A 388 -4.07 -1.05 20.69
C LEU A 388 -4.31 -2.55 20.94
N LYS A 389 -3.38 -3.19 21.66
CA LYS A 389 -3.47 -4.57 22.13
C LYS A 389 -3.62 -4.57 23.65
N PRO A 390 -4.40 -5.47 24.26
CA PRO A 390 -4.51 -5.57 25.70
C PRO A 390 -3.12 -5.85 26.30
N LYS A 391 -2.79 -5.15 27.39
CA LYS A 391 -1.60 -5.48 28.18
C LYS A 391 -1.81 -6.89 28.73
N LYS A 392 -0.91 -7.83 28.43
CA LYS A 392 -0.87 -9.13 29.14
C LYS A 392 -0.88 -8.82 30.65
N LYS A 393 -1.87 -9.34 31.38
CA LYS A 393 -1.82 -9.33 32.85
C LYS A 393 -0.52 -10.04 33.24
N LYS A 394 0.37 -9.37 33.98
CA LYS A 394 1.50 -10.02 34.65
C LYS A 394 0.95 -10.95 35.74
N GLY A 395 0.47 -12.12 35.32
CA GLY A 395 0.25 -13.28 36.19
C GLY A 395 1.54 -14.09 36.21
N GLY A 396 1.96 -14.52 37.41
CA GLY A 396 3.27 -15.09 37.71
C GLY A 396 3.77 -16.12 36.70
N GLY A 397 4.92 -15.82 36.10
CA GLY A 397 5.62 -16.65 35.12
C GLY A 397 6.80 -15.90 34.52
N GLY A 398 7.55 -15.17 35.37
CA GLY A 398 8.62 -14.24 34.98
C GLY A 398 9.88 -14.87 34.38
N GLU A 399 9.88 -16.17 34.10
CA GLU A 399 11.07 -16.88 33.58
C GLU A 399 10.91 -17.36 32.13
N LYS A 400 9.68 -17.57 31.61
CA LYS A 400 9.50 -18.05 30.21
C LYS A 400 9.55 -16.94 29.16
N GLU A 401 9.29 -15.68 29.54
CA GLU A 401 9.38 -14.54 28.59
C GLU A 401 10.83 -14.06 28.40
N LYS A 402 11.73 -14.34 29.36
CA LYS A 402 13.19 -14.15 29.16
C LYS A 402 13.79 -15.23 28.27
N GLU A 403 13.28 -16.46 28.32
CA GLU A 403 13.79 -17.56 27.50
C GLU A 403 13.46 -17.41 26.01
N ILE A 404 12.29 -16.84 25.67
CA ILE A 404 11.88 -16.63 24.26
C ILE A 404 12.61 -15.43 23.65
N ASN A 405 12.74 -14.31 24.39
CA ASN A 405 13.50 -13.16 23.92
C ASN A 405 15.01 -13.45 23.82
N ASN A 406 15.58 -14.26 24.73
CA ASN A 406 16.98 -14.70 24.59
C ASN A 406 17.16 -15.70 23.43
N LYS A 407 16.20 -16.60 23.17
CA LYS A 407 16.28 -17.52 22.01
C LYS A 407 16.11 -16.80 20.66
N GLU A 408 15.33 -15.73 20.59
CA GLU A 408 15.25 -14.87 19.39
C GLU A 408 16.50 -14.01 19.22
N ALA A 409 17.08 -13.47 20.31
CA ALA A 409 18.33 -12.74 20.26
C ALA A 409 19.53 -13.64 19.89
N GLU A 410 19.63 -14.84 20.46
CA GLU A 410 20.66 -15.83 20.11
C GLU A 410 20.51 -16.33 18.68
N ASN A 411 19.30 -16.58 18.20
CA ASN A 411 19.07 -16.97 16.80
C ASN A 411 19.41 -15.85 15.81
N ASN A 412 19.22 -14.59 16.18
CA ASN A 412 19.61 -13.44 15.34
C ASN A 412 21.13 -13.23 15.34
N LEU A 413 21.80 -13.37 16.49
CA LEU A 413 23.27 -13.33 16.60
C LEU A 413 23.95 -14.48 15.85
N VAL A 414 23.37 -15.70 15.87
CA VAL A 414 23.89 -16.84 15.10
C VAL A 414 23.66 -16.65 13.60
N LYS A 415 22.56 -16.00 13.19
CA LYS A 415 22.30 -15.67 11.78
C LYS A 415 23.23 -14.57 11.28
N GLU A 416 23.53 -13.55 12.07
CA GLU A 416 24.51 -12.51 11.73
C GLU A 416 25.93 -13.08 11.64
N LYS A 417 26.36 -13.89 12.61
CA LYS A 417 27.69 -14.55 12.55
C LYS A 417 27.84 -15.48 11.34
N LYS A 418 26.79 -16.22 10.98
CA LYS A 418 26.79 -17.03 9.74
C LYS A 418 26.82 -16.18 8.48
N LYS A 419 26.21 -14.98 8.50
CA LYS A 419 26.24 -14.06 7.37
C LYS A 419 27.63 -13.44 7.19
N GLU A 420 28.28 -13.05 8.29
CA GLU A 420 29.69 -12.58 8.29
C GLU A 420 30.68 -13.69 7.89
N GLU A 421 30.48 -14.94 8.32
CA GLU A 421 31.31 -16.08 7.87
C GLU A 421 31.14 -16.37 6.38
N VAL A 422 29.93 -16.23 5.84
CA VAL A 422 29.67 -16.41 4.40
C VAL A 422 30.29 -15.26 3.60
N GLU A 423 30.21 -14.01 4.09
CA GLU A 423 30.85 -12.87 3.44
C GLU A 423 32.38 -12.97 3.45
N LYS A 424 32.99 -13.35 4.59
CA LYS A 424 34.44 -13.60 4.69
C LYS A 424 34.91 -14.76 3.79
N ASN A 425 34.12 -15.83 3.68
CA ASN A 425 34.42 -16.96 2.78
C ASN A 425 34.26 -16.61 1.29
N VAL A 426 33.40 -15.65 0.95
CA VAL A 426 33.26 -15.15 -0.42
C VAL A 426 34.41 -14.21 -0.77
N GLU A 427 34.91 -13.45 0.20
CA GLU A 427 36.04 -12.53 0.04
C GLU A 427 37.38 -13.27 -0.09
N THR A 428 37.65 -14.25 0.78
CA THR A 428 38.84 -15.15 0.65
C THR A 428 38.83 -15.95 -0.65
N LYS A 429 37.68 -16.47 -1.10
CA LYS A 429 37.58 -17.13 -2.42
C LYS A 429 37.76 -16.19 -3.61
N LYS A 430 37.54 -14.89 -3.44
CA LYS A 430 37.84 -13.87 -4.46
C LYS A 430 39.33 -13.51 -4.48
N GLU A 431 40.00 -13.54 -3.34
CA GLU A 431 41.45 -13.33 -3.21
C GLU A 431 42.25 -14.54 -3.73
N GLU A 432 41.88 -15.77 -3.37
CA GLU A 432 42.50 -17.00 -3.90
C GLU A 432 42.35 -17.13 -5.43
N LYS A 433 41.24 -16.61 -5.99
CA LYS A 433 41.03 -16.53 -7.46
C LYS A 433 41.85 -15.43 -8.14
N LYS A 434 42.26 -14.40 -7.40
CA LYS A 434 43.16 -13.35 -7.89
C LYS A 434 44.61 -13.81 -7.83
N GLU A 435 45.04 -14.49 -6.77
CA GLU A 435 46.38 -15.09 -6.65
C GLU A 435 46.61 -16.20 -7.68
N ASN A 436 45.67 -17.13 -7.86
CA ASN A 436 45.78 -18.17 -8.90
C ASN A 436 45.78 -17.61 -10.35
N LYS A 437 45.26 -16.40 -10.56
CA LYS A 437 45.36 -15.69 -11.85
C LYS A 437 46.69 -14.95 -12.00
N GLY A 438 47.26 -14.46 -10.89
CA GLY A 438 48.59 -13.85 -10.83
C GLY A 438 49.71 -14.85 -11.11
N GLU A 439 49.68 -16.02 -10.45
CA GLU A 439 50.68 -17.07 -10.63
C GLU A 439 50.65 -17.67 -12.04
N LYS A 440 49.47 -17.81 -12.67
CA LYS A 440 49.36 -18.22 -14.09
C LYS A 440 49.90 -17.20 -15.09
N LEU A 441 50.05 -15.94 -14.69
CA LEU A 441 50.64 -14.87 -15.51
C LEU A 441 52.16 -14.75 -15.29
N GLU A 442 52.67 -15.09 -14.10
CA GLU A 442 54.11 -15.15 -13.81
C GLU A 442 54.79 -16.41 -14.37
N VAL A 443 54.14 -17.58 -14.34
CA VAL A 443 54.69 -18.82 -14.92
C VAL A 443 54.84 -18.74 -16.45
N LYS A 444 54.18 -17.78 -17.12
CA LYS A 444 54.39 -17.50 -18.56
C LYS A 444 55.53 -16.54 -18.86
N LYS A 445 56.17 -15.92 -17.85
CA LYS A 445 57.27 -14.97 -18.03
C LYS A 445 58.65 -15.52 -17.69
N GLU A 446 58.76 -16.70 -17.07
CA GLU A 446 60.04 -17.35 -16.79
C GLU A 446 60.17 -18.74 -17.46
N MET A 447 60.60 -18.76 -18.72
CA MET A 447 61.35 -19.88 -19.28
C MET A 447 62.61 -19.35 -19.99
N PRO A 448 63.80 -19.94 -19.74
CA PRO A 448 65.04 -19.38 -20.23
C PRO A 448 65.33 -19.77 -21.69
N LYS A 449 65.93 -18.82 -22.40
CA LYS A 449 66.74 -19.07 -23.60
C LYS A 449 67.85 -20.08 -23.25
N LYS A 450 67.91 -21.22 -23.95
CA LYS A 450 69.13 -21.91 -24.45
C LYS A 450 68.81 -23.37 -24.86
N LYS A 451 68.94 -23.67 -26.16
CA LYS A 451 70.00 -24.56 -26.68
C LYS A 451 69.98 -24.54 -28.20
N ASN A 452 71.12 -24.14 -28.74
CA ASN A 452 71.49 -24.20 -30.14
C ASN A 452 72.46 -25.39 -30.28
N VAL A 453 72.57 -25.94 -31.49
CA VAL A 453 73.57 -26.94 -31.96
C VAL A 453 73.24 -28.40 -31.62
N GLU A 454 72.75 -29.17 -32.60
CA GLU A 454 73.55 -30.15 -33.39
C GLU A 454 72.63 -31.06 -34.22
N ASN A 455 72.55 -30.85 -35.54
CA ASN A 455 72.77 -31.91 -36.55
C ASN A 455 72.65 -31.35 -37.98
N LYS A 456 73.81 -31.12 -38.58
CA LYS A 456 73.98 -31.20 -40.04
C LYS A 456 73.88 -32.67 -40.43
N GLN A 457 72.92 -33.02 -41.30
CA GLN A 457 73.10 -33.91 -42.47
C GLN A 457 71.75 -34.48 -42.89
N LYS A 458 71.19 -33.92 -43.96
CA LYS A 458 70.76 -34.66 -45.16
C LYS A 458 70.13 -33.69 -46.15
N LYS A 459 70.99 -33.12 -47.00
CA LYS A 459 70.68 -32.98 -48.43
C LYS A 459 70.74 -34.39 -48.99
N LYS A 460 69.64 -34.88 -49.57
CA LYS A 460 69.59 -35.65 -50.83
C LYS A 460 68.24 -36.37 -50.95
N GLU A 461 67.60 -36.07 -52.07
CA GLU A 461 66.73 -36.96 -52.86
C GLU A 461 65.41 -37.42 -52.24
N GLY A 462 64.31 -37.11 -52.94
CA GLY A 462 62.94 -37.52 -52.65
C GLY A 462 61.96 -36.49 -53.16
#